data_AF-A0A2V9LUH4-F1
#
_entry.id   AF-A0A2V9LUH4-F1
#
_cell.length_a   1.000
_cell.length_b   1.000
_cell.length_c   1.000
_cell.angle_alpha   90.00
_cell.angle_beta   90.00
_cell.angle_gamma   90.00
#
_symmetry.space_group_name_H-M   'P 1'
#
loop_
_entity.id
_entity.type
_entity.pdbx_description
1 polymer ?
#
loop_
_entity_poly.entity_id
_entity_poly.type
_entity_poly.pdbx_seq_one_letter_code
_entity_poly.pdbx_strand_id
1 'polypeptide(L)'
;MVGLGQRLGDIIDDYCPRCRLLLNHAIASMVEGRVAKVICQTCLTEHPYHHGKDAKKLTNPRATLFDQVLAGVSSTKTRSRAGSPKKNSAAPRYITRNKGKAPKPGRPSR
;
A
#
# COMPACT_ATOMS: atom_id res chain seq x y z
N MET A 1 -19.82 -21.46 -14.52
CA MET A 1 -18.52 -21.55 -15.22
C MET A 1 -17.39 -21.56 -14.18
N VAL A 2 -17.25 -22.67 -13.45
CA VAL A 2 -16.11 -22.89 -12.54
C VAL A 2 -14.97 -23.37 -13.44
N GLY A 3 -13.94 -22.53 -13.59
CA GLY A 3 -12.84 -22.73 -14.52
C GLY A 3 -12.18 -24.09 -14.34
N LEU A 4 -11.75 -24.65 -15.46
CA LEU A 4 -11.10 -25.94 -15.60
C LEU A 4 -9.96 -26.11 -14.56
N GLY A 5 -10.20 -27.04 -13.63
CA GLY A 5 -9.27 -27.68 -12.69
C GLY A 5 -7.87 -27.09 -12.55
N GLN A 6 -7.71 -26.06 -11.72
CA GLN A 6 -6.41 -25.77 -11.12
C GLN A 6 -5.96 -26.97 -10.29
N ARG A 7 -4.78 -27.49 -10.62
CA ARG A 7 -4.09 -28.59 -9.93
C ARG A 7 -3.07 -28.03 -8.94
N LEU A 8 -2.66 -28.87 -7.98
CA LEU A 8 -1.56 -28.51 -7.09
C LEU A 8 -0.30 -28.33 -7.95
N GLY A 9 0.43 -27.24 -7.72
CA GLY A 9 1.60 -26.89 -8.51
C GLY A 9 1.34 -26.11 -9.80
N ASP A 10 0.07 -25.89 -10.21
CA ASP A 10 -0.21 -24.98 -11.32
C ASP A 10 0.25 -23.56 -10.98
N ILE A 11 0.60 -22.80 -12.02
CA ILE A 11 1.07 -21.42 -11.91
C ILE A 11 -0.13 -20.48 -12.03
N ILE A 12 -0.28 -19.57 -11.07
CA ILE A 12 -1.33 -18.57 -11.00
C ILE A 12 -0.76 -17.21 -10.60
N ASP A 13 -1.26 -16.13 -11.19
CA ASP A 13 -0.87 -14.78 -10.80
C ASP A 13 -1.64 -14.31 -9.56
N ASP A 14 -0.91 -13.83 -8.55
CA ASP A 14 -1.49 -13.28 -7.32
C ASP A 14 -0.62 -12.15 -6.75
N TYR A 15 -1.19 -11.40 -5.80
CA TYR A 15 -0.44 -10.33 -5.12
C TYR A 15 0.41 -10.89 -3.99
N CYS A 16 1.73 -10.71 -4.12
CA CYS A 16 2.66 -11.12 -3.07
C CYS A 16 2.79 -10.01 -2.00
N PRO A 17 2.49 -10.25 -0.72
CA PRO A 17 2.65 -9.24 0.33
C PRO A 17 4.12 -8.88 0.61
N ARG A 18 5.04 -9.78 0.24
CA ARG A 18 6.49 -9.60 0.37
C ARG A 18 7.08 -8.77 -0.76
N CYS A 19 6.80 -9.14 -2.02
CA CYS A 19 7.26 -8.40 -3.19
C CYS A 19 6.46 -7.11 -3.43
N ARG A 20 5.19 -7.06 -2.98
CA ARG A 20 4.23 -5.97 -3.22
C ARG A 20 3.88 -5.77 -4.70
N LEU A 21 4.00 -6.83 -5.48
CA LEU A 21 3.67 -6.88 -6.91
C LEU A 21 2.76 -8.06 -7.20
N LEU A 22 2.04 -7.99 -8.32
CA LEU A 22 1.35 -9.11 -8.95
C LEU A 22 2.40 -9.94 -9.71
N LEU A 23 2.60 -11.19 -9.31
CA LEU A 23 3.62 -12.08 -9.84
C LEU A 23 3.09 -13.52 -9.97
N ASN A 24 3.86 -14.37 -10.63
CA ASN A 24 3.60 -15.80 -10.71
C ASN A 24 3.77 -16.50 -9.35
N HIS A 25 2.76 -17.25 -8.94
CA HIS A 25 2.77 -18.10 -7.76
C HIS A 25 2.43 -19.54 -8.13
N ALA A 26 3.00 -20.51 -7.42
CA ALA A 26 2.59 -21.91 -7.51
C ALA A 26 1.53 -22.22 -6.46
N ILE A 27 0.50 -23.00 -6.82
CA ILE A 27 -0.52 -23.45 -5.87
C ILE A 27 0.09 -24.46 -4.89
N ALA A 28 0.17 -24.09 -3.61
CA ALA A 28 0.71 -24.95 -2.56
C ALA A 28 -0.35 -25.81 -1.88
N SER A 29 -1.56 -25.26 -1.70
CA SER A 29 -2.65 -26.04 -1.12
C SER A 29 -4.03 -25.60 -1.61
N MET A 30 -4.93 -26.57 -1.66
CA MET A 30 -6.34 -26.38 -1.98
C MET A 30 -7.21 -26.95 -0.86
N VAL A 31 -8.33 -26.29 -0.58
CA VAL A 31 -9.35 -26.70 0.40
C VAL A 31 -10.70 -26.65 -0.32
N GLU A 32 -11.47 -27.75 -0.27
CA GLU A 32 -12.79 -27.85 -0.93
C GLU A 32 -12.77 -27.49 -2.43
N GLY A 33 -11.68 -27.83 -3.13
CA GLY A 33 -11.50 -27.49 -4.54
C GLY A 33 -11.21 -26.00 -4.82
N ARG A 34 -10.90 -25.21 -3.79
CA ARG A 34 -10.48 -23.80 -3.90
C ARG A 34 -9.03 -23.62 -3.45
N VAL A 35 -8.29 -22.76 -4.15
CA VAL A 35 -6.90 -22.41 -3.78
C VAL A 35 -6.88 -21.71 -2.43
N ALA A 36 -6.16 -22.28 -1.47
CA ALA A 36 -6.06 -21.76 -0.11
C ALA A 36 -4.74 -21.00 0.10
N LYS A 37 -3.61 -21.60 -0.29
CA LYS A 37 -2.28 -21.00 -0.18
C LYS A 37 -1.51 -21.11 -1.47
N VAL A 38 -0.67 -20.10 -1.71
CA VAL A 38 0.21 -20.01 -2.87
C VAL A 38 1.64 -19.66 -2.44
N ILE A 39 2.62 -20.08 -3.25
CA ILE A 39 4.04 -19.79 -3.03
C ILE A 39 4.52 -18.90 -4.17
N CYS A 40 5.05 -17.73 -3.82
CA CYS A 40 5.60 -16.82 -4.81
C CYS A 40 6.85 -17.41 -5.47
N GLN A 41 6.91 -17.48 -6.80
CA GLN A 41 8.09 -18.03 -7.49
C GLN A 41 9.31 -17.11 -7.41
N THR A 42 9.13 -15.84 -7.03
CA THR A 42 10.23 -14.87 -6.91
C THR A 42 10.86 -14.84 -5.52
N CYS A 43 10.05 -14.84 -4.46
CA CYS A 43 10.56 -14.74 -3.08
C CYS A 43 10.35 -16.02 -2.25
N LEU A 44 9.72 -17.05 -2.81
CA LEU A 44 9.49 -18.36 -2.21
C LEU A 44 8.73 -18.33 -0.87
N THR A 45 8.09 -17.22 -0.54
CA THR A 45 7.26 -17.12 0.66
C THR A 45 5.85 -17.62 0.38
N GLU A 46 5.33 -18.44 1.29
CA GLU A 46 3.94 -18.87 1.27
C GLU A 46 3.02 -17.79 1.84
N HIS A 47 1.89 -17.54 1.19
CA HIS A 47 0.84 -16.67 1.72
C HIS A 47 -0.55 -17.15 1.28
N PRO A 48 -1.62 -16.72 1.98
CA PRO A 48 -2.98 -16.98 1.52
C PRO A 48 -3.23 -16.37 0.14
N TYR A 49 -4.06 -17.05 -0.66
CA TYR A 49 -4.43 -16.58 -1.99
C TYR A 49 -5.34 -15.34 -1.90
N HIS A 50 -4.97 -14.26 -2.57
CA HIS A 50 -5.68 -12.98 -2.56
C HIS A 50 -6.65 -12.81 -3.74
N HIS A 51 -6.89 -13.86 -4.53
CA HIS A 51 -7.81 -13.87 -5.67
C HIS A 51 -7.47 -12.81 -6.72
N GLY A 52 -6.19 -12.47 -6.89
CA GLY A 52 -5.76 -11.43 -7.84
C GLY A 52 -6.28 -10.04 -7.50
N LYS A 53 -6.82 -9.82 -6.29
CA LYS A 53 -7.23 -8.49 -5.84
C LYS A 53 -5.98 -7.76 -5.37
N ASP A 54 -5.62 -6.71 -6.10
CA ASP A 54 -4.76 -5.68 -5.55
C ASP A 54 -5.41 -5.15 -4.25
N ALA A 55 -4.57 -4.90 -3.24
CA ALA A 55 -5.04 -4.39 -1.97
C ALA A 55 -5.94 -3.17 -2.25
N LYS A 56 -7.24 -3.28 -1.91
CA LYS A 56 -8.24 -2.23 -2.14
C LYS A 56 -7.61 -0.88 -1.79
N LYS A 57 -7.52 0.04 -2.77
CA LYS A 57 -6.99 1.39 -2.54
C LYS A 57 -7.76 2.00 -1.37
N LEU A 58 -7.16 2.02 -0.18
CA LEU A 58 -7.68 2.84 0.90
C LEU A 58 -7.69 4.27 0.39
N THR A 59 -8.85 4.91 0.50
CA THR A 59 -9.06 6.30 0.10
C THR A 59 -8.04 7.17 0.82
N ASN A 60 -7.02 7.62 0.09
CA ASN A 60 -5.91 8.33 0.69
C ASN A 60 -6.35 9.77 0.96
N PRO A 61 -6.24 10.29 2.19
CA PRO A 61 -6.55 11.70 2.49
C PRO A 61 -5.66 12.69 1.71
N ARG A 62 -4.62 12.21 1.01
CA ARG A 62 -3.88 13.03 0.06
C ARG A 62 -4.66 13.38 -1.21
N ALA A 63 -5.62 12.55 -1.64
CA ALA A 63 -6.43 12.87 -2.83
C ALA A 63 -7.20 14.19 -2.63
N THR A 64 -7.79 14.39 -1.46
CA THR A 64 -8.49 15.63 -1.10
C THR A 64 -7.55 16.83 -1.00
N LEU A 65 -6.27 16.63 -0.65
CA LEU A 65 -5.27 17.70 -0.65
C LEU A 65 -4.86 18.11 -2.08
N PHE A 66 -4.78 17.16 -3.01
CA PHE A 66 -4.51 17.47 -4.41
C PHE A 66 -5.64 18.29 -5.02
N ASP A 67 -6.89 17.95 -4.75
CA ASP A 67 -8.06 18.73 -5.21
C ASP A 67 -8.05 20.17 -4.66
N GLN A 68 -7.64 20.35 -3.40
CA GLN A 68 -7.51 21.68 -2.79
C GLN A 68 -6.40 22.52 -3.46
N VAL A 69 -5.26 21.92 -3.81
CA VAL A 69 -4.17 22.63 -4.52
C VAL A 69 -4.57 22.97 -5.95
N LEU A 70 -5.26 22.06 -6.65
CA LEU A 70 -5.83 22.31 -7.98
C LEU A 70 -6.86 23.45 -7.97
N ALA A 71 -7.71 23.53 -6.94
CA ALA A 71 -8.62 24.64 -6.74
C ALA A 71 -7.87 25.96 -6.42
N GLY A 72 -6.79 25.89 -5.65
CA GLY A 72 -5.96 27.05 -5.34
C GLY A 72 -5.27 27.66 -6.57
N VAL A 73 -4.71 26.83 -7.46
CA VAL A 73 -3.98 27.30 -8.65
C VAL A 73 -4.90 27.79 -9.79
N SER A 74 -6.15 27.32 -9.84
CA SER A 74 -7.15 27.83 -10.78
C SER A 74 -7.70 29.20 -10.34
N SER A 75 -7.71 29.47 -9.02
CA SER A 75 -8.13 30.77 -8.47
C SER A 75 -7.10 31.92 -8.68
N THR A 76 -5.83 31.60 -8.91
CA THR A 76 -4.79 32.61 -9.19
C THR A 76 -4.80 33.13 -10.63
N LYS A 77 -5.48 32.46 -11.57
CA LYS A 77 -5.65 32.95 -12.95
C LYS A 77 -6.64 34.12 -13.06
N THR A 78 -7.39 34.42 -11.99
CA THR A 78 -8.37 35.53 -11.95
C THR A 78 -7.98 36.65 -10.97
N ARG A 79 -6.83 36.55 -10.29
CA ARG A 79 -6.34 37.59 -9.35
C ARG A 79 -5.11 38.31 -9.87
N SER A 80 -5.21 38.84 -11.08
CA SER A 80 -4.43 40.01 -11.46
C SER A 80 -5.27 41.25 -11.14
N ARG A 81 -4.74 42.07 -10.22
CA ARG A 81 -5.28 43.36 -9.67
C ARG A 81 -6.27 43.24 -8.50
N ALA A 82 -5.75 43.08 -7.29
CA ALA A 82 -6.00 44.00 -6.16
C ALA A 82 -5.27 43.53 -4.89
N GLY A 83 -4.41 44.41 -4.36
CA GLY A 83 -3.95 44.54 -2.97
C GLY A 83 -3.73 43.29 -2.12
N SER A 84 -2.46 42.98 -1.83
CA SER A 84 -2.05 42.02 -0.80
C SER A 84 -2.06 42.64 0.61
N PRO A 85 -2.64 41.97 1.64
CA PRO A 85 -2.27 42.22 3.02
C PRO A 85 -1.21 41.19 3.46
N LYS A 86 -0.06 41.69 3.95
CA LYS A 86 0.96 40.88 4.63
C LYS A 86 0.32 40.15 5.81
N LYS A 87 0.39 38.82 5.82
CA LYS A 87 0.25 38.02 7.04
C LYS A 87 1.53 37.23 7.24
N ASN A 88 2.14 37.45 8.39
CA ASN A 88 3.47 36.96 8.76
C ASN A 88 3.57 35.45 8.55
N SER A 89 4.58 35.04 7.79
CA SER A 89 4.96 33.66 7.55
C SER A 89 5.46 33.05 8.86
N ALA A 90 4.59 32.29 9.52
CA ALA A 90 5.01 31.41 10.61
C ALA A 90 6.00 30.38 10.06
N ALA A 91 7.16 30.28 10.72
CA ALA A 91 8.27 29.41 10.33
C ALA A 91 7.81 27.95 10.13
N PRO A 92 8.41 27.20 9.18
CA PRO A 92 8.05 25.82 8.92
C PRO A 92 8.34 24.97 10.17
N ARG A 93 7.30 24.36 10.74
CA ARG A 93 7.49 23.32 11.76
C ARG A 93 8.04 22.07 11.07
N TYR A 94 9.35 21.87 11.17
CA TYR A 94 10.02 20.63 10.79
C TYR A 94 9.34 19.46 11.51
N ILE A 95 8.91 18.46 10.74
CA ILE A 95 8.35 17.23 11.27
C ILE A 95 9.51 16.48 11.93
N THR A 96 9.60 16.58 13.26
CA THR A 96 10.60 15.83 14.03
C THR A 96 10.39 14.34 13.81
N ARG A 97 11.36 13.69 13.15
CA ARG A 97 11.40 12.24 13.00
C ARG A 97 11.44 11.62 14.39
N ASN A 98 10.40 10.88 14.76
CA ASN A 98 10.33 10.18 16.03
C ASN A 98 11.62 9.37 16.24
N LYS A 99 12.37 9.77 17.27
CA LYS A 99 13.59 9.12 17.73
C LYS A 99 13.22 7.68 18.12
N GLY A 100 13.95 6.72 17.55
CA GLY A 100 13.68 5.29 17.70
C GLY A 100 13.51 4.89 19.17
N LYS A 101 12.49 4.07 19.42
CA LYS A 101 12.31 3.41 20.71
C LYS A 101 13.47 2.42 20.90
N ALA A 102 14.29 2.62 21.92
CA ALA A 102 15.39 1.73 22.26
C ALA A 102 14.87 0.29 22.51
N PRO A 103 15.65 -0.75 22.15
CA PRO A 103 15.29 -2.11 22.53
C PRO A 103 15.34 -2.25 24.05
N LYS A 104 14.33 -2.88 24.64
CA LYS A 104 14.31 -3.20 26.07
C LYS A 104 15.41 -4.23 26.36
N PRO A 105 16.21 -4.08 27.43
CA PRO A 105 17.18 -5.10 27.80
C PRO A 105 16.45 -6.41 28.15
N GLY A 106 17.00 -7.52 27.63
CA GLY A 106 16.47 -8.87 27.80
C GLY A 106 16.38 -9.28 29.26
N ARG A 107 15.34 -10.07 29.57
CA ARG A 107 15.12 -10.70 30.88
C ARG A 107 16.17 -11.83 31.05
N PRO A 108 16.90 -11.91 32.17
CA PRO A 108 17.81 -13.02 32.39
C PRO A 108 17.04 -14.34 32.49
N SER A 109 17.58 -15.37 31.83
CA SER A 109 17.18 -16.76 31.94
C SER A 109 17.36 -17.22 33.39
N ARG A 110 16.30 -17.75 33.98
CA ARG A 110 16.35 -18.52 35.22
C ARG A 110 16.20 -19.99 34.89
#